data_AF-A0A3M1D1F7-F1
#
_entry.id   AF-A0A3M1D1F7-F1
#
_cell.length_a   1.000
_cell.length_b   1.000
_cell.length_c   1.000
_cell.angle_alpha   90.00
_cell.angle_beta   90.00
_cell.angle_gamma   90.00
#
_symmetry.space_group_name_H-M   'P 1'
#
loop_
_entity.id
_entity.type
_entity.pdbx_description
1 polymer ?
#
loop_
_entity_poly.entity_id
_entity_poly.type
_entity_poly.pdbx_seq_one_letter_code
_entity_poly.pdbx_strand_id
1 'polypeptide(L)'
;MKIAVKLAFDEQGALRLLNWLAQENAIILRSRPDLPLLYDSGVVYRRETDETWCDYINMLAQGHEDCDGLAAARAGELLARAWKALRPGDGGYAEAQRRRPTSIPAEVLLKTRSRPDQPGLYHCVVRYRVGTSWHRDDPSKRLGMNGTIQPSVRRRWAAVARASEDTVWRTA
;
A
#
# COMPACT_ATOMS: atom_id res chain seq x y z
N MET A 1 -16.40 10.22 -5.75
CA MET A 1 -17.53 10.40 -4.81
C MET A 1 -16.95 10.69 -3.44
N LYS A 2 -17.41 11.72 -2.73
CA LYS A 2 -16.93 12.04 -1.37
C LYS A 2 -18.06 11.79 -0.37
N ILE A 3 -17.82 10.91 0.60
CA ILE A 3 -18.71 10.62 1.72
C ILE A 3 -17.90 10.85 3.01
N ALA A 4 -18.43 11.62 3.95
CA ALA A 4 -17.81 11.83 5.25
C ALA A 4 -18.61 11.11 6.34
N VAL A 5 -17.93 10.29 7.15
CA VAL A 5 -18.53 9.54 8.25
C VAL A 5 -17.80 9.91 9.54
N LYS A 6 -18.52 10.38 10.55
CA LYS A 6 -17.95 10.77 11.85
C LYS A 6 -18.25 9.69 12.88
N LEU A 7 -17.23 9.00 13.35
CA LEU A 7 -17.32 7.94 14.35
C LEU A 7 -16.52 8.30 15.59
N ALA A 8 -16.90 7.76 16.75
CA ALA A 8 -15.99 7.71 17.88
C ALA A 8 -14.82 6.75 17.54
N PHE A 9 -13.61 7.10 17.97
CA PHE A 9 -12.45 6.26 17.68
C PHE A 9 -12.56 4.91 18.39
N ASP A 10 -12.41 3.84 17.62
CA ASP A 10 -12.32 2.46 18.06
C ASP A 10 -11.33 1.74 17.13
N GLU A 11 -10.30 1.11 17.69
CA GLU A 11 -9.26 0.41 16.92
C GLU A 11 -9.85 -0.68 16.04
N GLN A 12 -10.84 -1.44 16.54
CA GLN A 12 -11.47 -2.49 15.74
C GLN A 12 -12.30 -1.90 14.60
N GLY A 13 -13.04 -0.82 14.86
CA GLY A 13 -13.76 -0.04 13.87
C GLY A 13 -12.85 0.52 12.77
N ALA A 14 -11.73 1.13 13.15
CA ALA A 14 -10.73 1.66 12.22
C ALA A 14 -10.14 0.55 11.34
N LEU A 15 -9.73 -0.56 11.95
CA LEU A 15 -9.22 -1.73 11.22
C LEU A 15 -10.23 -2.30 10.24
N ARG A 16 -11.51 -2.38 10.63
CA ARG A 16 -12.58 -2.86 9.74
C ARG A 16 -12.72 -1.97 8.52
N LEU A 17 -12.70 -0.65 8.70
CA LEU A 17 -12.83 0.30 7.59
C LEU A 17 -11.60 0.31 6.68
N LEU A 18 -10.40 0.27 7.25
CA LEU A 18 -9.15 0.20 6.46
C LEU A 18 -9.05 -1.10 5.66
N ASN A 19 -9.50 -2.22 6.22
CA ASN A 19 -9.55 -3.49 5.50
C ASN A 19 -10.68 -3.51 4.46
N TRP A 20 -11.79 -2.80 4.67
CA TRP A 20 -12.76 -2.54 3.60
C TRP A 20 -12.13 -1.76 2.45
N LEU A 21 -11.43 -0.65 2.75
CA LEU A 21 -10.70 0.13 1.75
C LEU A 21 -9.67 -0.70 0.99
N ALA A 22 -8.97 -1.62 1.67
CA ALA A 22 -8.06 -2.56 1.01
C ALA A 22 -8.79 -3.48 0.00
N GLN A 23 -10.01 -3.91 0.29
CA GLN A 23 -10.83 -4.69 -0.66
C GLN A 23 -11.28 -3.83 -1.86
N GLU A 24 -11.71 -2.59 -1.62
CA GLU A 24 -12.07 -1.65 -2.70
C GLU A 24 -10.86 -1.40 -3.61
N ASN A 25 -9.69 -1.16 -3.03
CA ASN A 25 -8.43 -1.01 -3.76
C ASN A 25 -8.11 -2.28 -4.57
N ALA A 26 -8.37 -3.47 -4.02
CA ALA A 26 -8.17 -4.72 -4.75
C ALA A 26 -9.12 -4.86 -5.95
N ILE A 27 -10.38 -4.44 -5.82
CA ILE A 27 -11.36 -4.43 -6.91
C ILE A 27 -10.89 -3.49 -8.04
N ILE A 28 -10.48 -2.27 -7.69
CA ILE A 28 -9.93 -1.28 -8.63
C ILE A 28 -8.72 -1.85 -9.36
N LEU A 29 -7.76 -2.42 -8.63
CA LEU A 29 -6.55 -2.96 -9.23
C LEU A 29 -6.86 -4.14 -10.15
N ARG A 30 -7.79 -5.03 -9.79
CA ARG A 30 -8.21 -6.12 -10.68
C ARG A 30 -8.82 -5.61 -11.98
N SER A 31 -9.66 -4.57 -11.92
CA SER A 31 -10.31 -4.00 -13.11
C SER A 31 -9.37 -3.15 -13.97
N ARG A 32 -8.27 -2.64 -13.39
CA ARG A 32 -7.26 -1.82 -14.06
C ARG A 32 -5.87 -2.44 -13.97
N PRO A 33 -5.55 -3.44 -14.83
CA PRO A 33 -4.24 -4.10 -14.85
C PRO A 33 -3.07 -3.19 -15.21
N ASP A 34 -3.37 -2.04 -15.83
CA ASP A 34 -2.44 -1.01 -16.26
C ASP A 34 -1.91 -0.11 -15.12
N LEU A 35 -2.62 -0.03 -14.00
CA LEU A 35 -2.20 0.85 -12.90
C LEU A 35 -0.88 0.39 -12.28
N PRO A 36 0.03 1.34 -11.94
CA PRO A 36 1.28 1.01 -11.30
C PRO A 36 1.04 0.47 -9.88
N LEU A 37 1.96 -0.38 -9.44
CA LEU A 37 2.02 -0.80 -8.05
C LEU A 37 2.50 0.35 -7.16
N LEU A 38 2.18 0.32 -5.87
CA LEU A 38 2.38 1.39 -4.91
C LEU A 38 3.85 1.84 -4.90
N TYR A 39 4.78 0.89 -4.76
CA TYR A 39 6.21 1.18 -4.78
C TYR A 39 6.78 1.49 -6.16
N ASP A 40 5.98 1.36 -7.23
CA ASP A 40 6.33 1.69 -8.60
C ASP A 40 5.65 3.00 -9.06
N SER A 41 4.73 3.55 -8.26
CA SER A 41 3.81 4.64 -8.67
C SER A 41 4.34 6.07 -8.51
N GLY A 42 5.40 6.26 -7.74
CA GLY A 42 5.87 7.59 -7.33
C GLY A 42 5.12 8.22 -6.15
N VAL A 43 4.07 7.58 -5.63
CA VAL A 43 3.38 8.02 -4.40
C VAL A 43 4.36 8.08 -3.23
N VAL A 44 4.25 9.13 -2.42
CA VAL A 44 5.08 9.34 -1.22
C VAL A 44 4.25 9.34 0.05
N TYR A 45 4.90 9.06 1.18
CA TYR A 45 4.31 9.34 2.48
C TYR A 45 4.17 10.84 2.70
N ARG A 46 2.99 11.28 3.10
CA ARG A 46 2.74 12.62 3.64
C ARG A 46 1.77 12.49 4.79
N ARG A 47 2.12 13.06 5.94
CA ARG A 47 1.20 13.12 7.07
C ARG A 47 0.04 14.06 6.74
N GLU A 48 -1.19 13.59 6.87
CA GLU A 48 -2.37 14.42 6.68
C GLU A 48 -2.75 15.13 7.99
N THR A 49 -3.38 16.29 7.85
CA THR A 49 -3.96 17.05 8.99
C THR A 49 -5.40 16.64 9.27
N ASP A 50 -6.10 16.17 8.25
CA ASP A 50 -7.45 15.60 8.32
C ASP A 50 -7.36 14.14 7.85
N GLU A 51 -7.96 13.22 8.59
CA GLU A 51 -7.99 11.77 8.26
C GLU A 51 -8.89 11.52 7.03
N THR A 52 -8.36 11.72 5.82
CA THR A 52 -9.08 11.46 4.56
C THR A 52 -8.47 10.30 3.82
N TRP A 53 -9.07 9.12 3.94
CA TRP A 53 -8.59 7.95 3.21
C TRP A 53 -9.04 7.95 1.76
N CYS A 54 -8.07 7.88 0.84
CA CYS A 54 -8.33 7.78 -0.58
C CYS A 54 -8.31 6.32 -1.07
N ASP A 55 -9.19 6.02 -2.04
CA ASP A 55 -9.02 4.81 -2.84
C ASP A 55 -7.76 4.90 -3.72
N TYR A 56 -7.39 3.79 -4.34
CA TYR A 56 -6.14 3.68 -5.07
C TYR A 56 -6.02 4.69 -6.22
N ILE A 57 -7.11 5.04 -6.90
CA ILE A 57 -7.07 6.01 -8.01
C ILE A 57 -6.87 7.42 -7.48
N ASN A 58 -7.60 7.79 -6.42
CA ASN A 58 -7.47 9.12 -5.82
C ASN A 58 -6.10 9.30 -5.15
N MET A 59 -5.56 8.25 -4.52
CA MET A 59 -4.19 8.23 -4.01
C MET A 59 -3.16 8.49 -5.12
N LEU A 60 -3.29 7.81 -6.27
CA LEU A 60 -2.41 8.05 -7.41
C LEU A 60 -2.53 9.49 -7.94
N ALA A 61 -3.75 10.02 -8.01
CA ALA A 61 -4.00 11.37 -8.50
C ALA A 61 -3.40 12.46 -7.59
N GLN A 62 -3.47 12.28 -6.26
CA GLN A 62 -2.90 13.24 -5.31
C GLN A 62 -1.39 13.05 -5.09
N GLY A 63 -0.85 11.86 -5.41
CA GLY A 63 0.59 11.56 -5.36
C GLY A 63 1.15 11.36 -3.95
N HIS A 64 0.30 11.32 -2.92
CA HIS A 64 0.70 11.04 -1.55
C HIS A 64 -0.42 10.36 -0.77
N GLU A 65 -0.07 9.80 0.39
CA GLU A 65 -1.01 9.27 1.38
C GLU A 65 -0.27 9.11 2.72
N ASP A 66 -1.00 8.99 3.84
CA ASP A 66 -0.39 8.73 5.14
C ASP A 66 -0.24 7.23 5.46
N CYS A 67 0.03 6.88 6.73
CA CYS A 67 0.33 5.49 7.08
C CYS A 67 -0.82 4.51 6.86
N ASP A 68 -2.07 4.94 6.98
CA ASP A 68 -3.21 4.03 6.96
C ASP A 68 -3.75 3.78 5.56
N GLY A 69 -3.87 4.83 4.74
CA GLY A 69 -4.18 4.72 3.33
C GLY A 69 -3.09 3.97 2.56
N LEU A 70 -1.80 4.21 2.86
CA LEU A 70 -0.70 3.46 2.23
C LEU A 70 -0.72 1.97 2.63
N ALA A 71 -1.08 1.66 3.88
CA ALA A 71 -1.26 0.27 4.30
C ALA A 71 -2.45 -0.39 3.58
N ALA A 72 -3.59 0.30 3.49
CA ALA A 72 -4.76 -0.19 2.77
C ALA A 72 -4.47 -0.41 1.27
N ALA A 73 -3.78 0.53 0.62
CA ALA A 73 -3.34 0.40 -0.75
C ALA A 73 -2.46 -0.85 -0.94
N ARG A 74 -1.41 -1.00 -0.11
CA ARG A 74 -0.50 -2.15 -0.21
C ARG A 74 -1.19 -3.49 0.05
N ALA A 75 -2.12 -3.56 0.99
CA ALA A 75 -2.92 -4.75 1.22
C ALA A 75 -3.79 -5.07 -0.02
N GLY A 76 -4.42 -4.06 -0.63
CA GLY A 76 -5.18 -4.20 -1.87
C GLY A 76 -4.36 -4.76 -3.04
N GLU A 77 -3.11 -4.33 -3.18
CA GLU A 77 -2.20 -4.89 -4.21
C GLU A 77 -1.94 -6.37 -4.03
N LEU A 78 -1.67 -6.81 -2.79
CA LEU A 78 -1.38 -8.20 -2.48
C LEU A 78 -2.62 -9.07 -2.74
N LEU A 79 -3.81 -8.56 -2.40
CA LEU A 79 -5.10 -9.19 -2.69
C LEU A 79 -5.43 -9.25 -4.19
N ALA A 80 -5.01 -8.25 -4.98
CA ALA A 80 -5.34 -8.15 -6.40
C ALA A 80 -4.33 -8.82 -7.33
N ARG A 81 -3.04 -8.69 -7.03
CA ARG A 81 -1.93 -9.08 -7.90
C ARG A 81 -1.17 -10.30 -7.39
N ALA A 82 -1.42 -10.69 -6.14
CA ALA A 82 -0.82 -11.86 -5.51
C ALA A 82 0.71 -11.85 -5.66
N TRP A 83 1.31 -12.94 -6.18
CA TRP A 83 2.76 -13.01 -6.36
C TRP A 83 3.35 -11.89 -7.23
N LYS A 84 2.54 -11.31 -8.14
CA LYS A 84 2.96 -10.18 -8.99
C LYS A 84 3.02 -8.85 -8.23
N ALA A 85 2.47 -8.76 -7.02
CA ALA A 85 2.58 -7.59 -6.14
C ALA A 85 3.96 -7.48 -5.46
N LEU A 86 4.73 -8.58 -5.46
CA LEU A 86 6.01 -8.69 -4.78
C LEU A 86 7.17 -8.50 -5.77
N ARG A 87 8.26 -7.93 -5.26
CA ARG A 87 9.51 -7.67 -5.97
C ARG A 87 10.70 -8.04 -5.07
N PRO A 88 11.93 -8.14 -5.61
CA PRO A 88 13.12 -8.34 -4.79
C PRO A 88 13.20 -7.31 -3.66
N GLY A 89 13.46 -7.82 -2.44
CA GLY A 89 13.47 -7.03 -1.20
C GLY A 89 12.15 -7.01 -0.43
N ASP A 90 11.05 -7.49 -1.03
CA ASP A 90 9.79 -7.69 -0.30
C ASP A 90 9.81 -9.04 0.47
N GLY A 91 9.16 -9.06 1.63
CA GLY A 91 8.99 -10.28 2.42
C GLY A 91 8.29 -11.38 1.61
N GLY A 92 8.81 -12.60 1.69
CA GLY A 92 8.22 -13.75 0.98
C GLY A 92 8.38 -13.73 -0.54
N TYR A 93 9.07 -12.74 -1.14
CA TYR A 93 9.22 -12.63 -2.61
C TYR A 93 9.72 -13.92 -3.27
N ALA A 94 10.82 -14.51 -2.76
CA ALA A 94 11.40 -15.71 -3.34
C ALA A 94 10.43 -16.91 -3.29
N GLU A 95 9.67 -17.04 -2.19
CA GLU A 95 8.68 -18.10 -2.06
C GLU A 95 7.46 -17.86 -2.96
N ALA A 96 6.97 -16.62 -3.04
CA ALA A 96 5.87 -16.25 -3.91
C ALA A 96 6.21 -16.47 -5.39
N GLN A 97 7.45 -16.17 -5.81
CA GLN A 97 7.92 -16.44 -7.17
C GLN A 97 7.94 -17.93 -7.51
N ARG A 98 8.35 -18.79 -6.56
CA ARG A 98 8.33 -20.25 -6.75
C ARG A 98 6.92 -20.80 -6.81
N ARG A 99 6.04 -20.38 -5.90
CA ARG A 99 4.68 -20.93 -5.76
C ARG A 99 3.66 -20.32 -6.71
N ARG A 100 3.90 -19.09 -7.17
CA ARG A 100 2.98 -18.28 -8.00
C ARG A 100 1.53 -18.30 -7.49
N PRO A 101 1.27 -18.05 -6.19
CA PRO A 101 -0.10 -18.09 -5.66
C PRO A 101 -0.99 -17.09 -6.39
N THR A 102 -2.23 -17.48 -6.69
CA THR A 102 -3.21 -16.62 -7.36
C THR A 102 -3.84 -15.59 -6.42
N SER A 103 -3.63 -15.72 -5.11
CA SER A 103 -3.99 -14.75 -4.08
C SER A 103 -2.96 -14.73 -2.96
N ILE A 104 -2.74 -13.57 -2.35
CA ILE A 104 -1.97 -13.43 -1.10
C ILE A 104 -2.92 -12.83 -0.06
N PRO A 105 -3.30 -13.59 1.00
CA PRO A 105 -4.04 -13.02 2.11
C PRO A 105 -3.24 -11.87 2.72
N ALA A 106 -3.85 -10.69 2.80
CA ALA A 106 -3.24 -9.49 3.33
C ALA A 106 -4.29 -8.64 4.06
N GLU A 107 -3.86 -7.98 5.13
CA GLU A 107 -4.70 -7.13 5.95
C GLU A 107 -3.90 -5.97 6.55
N VAL A 108 -4.59 -4.87 6.81
CA VAL A 108 -4.06 -3.74 7.59
C VAL A 108 -4.03 -4.14 9.06
N LEU A 109 -2.97 -3.74 9.76
CA LEU A 109 -2.74 -3.99 11.18
C LEU A 109 -2.18 -2.73 11.84
N LEU A 110 -2.65 -2.40 13.05
CA LEU A 110 -2.08 -1.33 13.87
C LEU A 110 -0.89 -1.84 14.68
N LYS A 111 0.18 -1.05 14.71
CA LYS A 111 1.35 -1.31 15.56
C LYS A 111 1.28 -0.65 16.94
N THR A 112 0.60 0.48 17.05
CA THR A 112 0.42 1.19 18.31
C THR A 112 -0.99 0.93 18.83
N ARG A 113 -1.07 0.66 20.15
CA ARG A 113 -2.34 0.56 20.87
C ARG A 113 -2.55 1.86 21.62
N SER A 114 -3.64 2.54 21.34
CA SER A 114 -4.08 3.72 22.09
C SER A 114 -5.22 3.31 23.02
N ARG A 115 -5.33 3.94 24.19
CA ARG A 115 -6.51 3.73 25.04
C ARG A 115 -7.67 4.53 24.46
N PRO A 116 -8.94 4.07 24.56
CA PRO A 116 -10.09 4.76 23.98
C PRO A 116 -10.26 6.23 24.41
N ASP A 117 -9.71 6.59 25.56
CA ASP A 117 -9.75 7.93 26.17
C ASP A 117 -8.51 8.79 25.84
N GLN A 118 -7.54 8.27 25.09
CA GLN A 118 -6.31 8.99 24.75
C GLN A 118 -6.17 9.12 23.23
N PRO A 119 -5.99 10.35 22.70
CA PRO A 119 -5.59 10.54 21.31
C PRO A 119 -4.16 10.01 21.16
N GLY A 120 -4.03 8.74 20.80
CA GLY A 120 -2.75 8.15 20.49
C GLY A 120 -2.50 8.17 19.00
N LEU A 121 -1.26 8.49 18.63
CA LEU A 121 -0.79 8.33 17.26
C LEU A 121 -0.81 6.83 16.92
N TYR A 122 -1.77 6.41 16.11
CA TYR A 122 -1.76 5.06 15.58
C TYR A 122 -0.84 4.96 14.36
N HIS A 123 -0.26 3.78 14.13
CA HIS A 123 0.61 3.50 12.99
C HIS A 123 0.16 2.23 12.31
N CYS A 124 -0.19 2.32 11.04
CA CYS A 124 -0.69 1.20 10.25
C CYS A 124 0.43 0.54 9.44
N VAL A 125 0.39 -0.79 9.38
CA VAL A 125 1.26 -1.62 8.54
C VAL A 125 0.43 -2.70 7.86
N VAL A 126 1.03 -3.41 6.91
CA VAL A 126 0.38 -4.57 6.28
C VAL A 126 0.97 -5.86 6.84
N ARG A 127 0.09 -6.80 7.17
CA ARG A 127 0.44 -8.20 7.42
C ARG A 127 -0.08 -9.05 6.27
N TYR A 128 0.73 -9.97 5.76
CA TYR A 128 0.33 -10.86 4.66
C TYR A 128 1.01 -12.23 4.74
N ARG A 129 0.41 -13.23 4.11
CA ARG A 129 0.87 -14.62 4.17
C ARG A 129 1.33 -15.14 2.82
N VAL A 130 2.57 -15.62 2.75
CA VAL A 130 3.11 -16.33 1.59
C VAL A 130 3.43 -17.75 2.03
N GLY A 131 2.78 -18.75 1.41
CA GLY A 131 2.86 -20.12 1.89
C GLY A 131 2.36 -20.24 3.34
N THR A 132 3.21 -20.74 4.23
CA THR A 132 2.91 -20.84 5.67
C THR A 132 3.45 -19.67 6.49
N SER A 133 4.22 -18.78 5.87
CA SER A 133 4.94 -17.71 6.56
C SER A 133 4.16 -16.40 6.54
N TRP A 134 4.08 -15.75 7.71
CA TRP A 134 3.57 -14.39 7.83
C TRP A 134 4.70 -13.37 7.66
N HIS A 135 4.43 -12.35 6.87
CA HIS A 135 5.32 -11.23 6.63
C HIS A 135 4.64 -9.92 7.03
N ARG A 136 5.45 -8.90 7.28
CA ARG A 136 4.99 -7.53 7.54
C ARG A 136 5.68 -6.58 6.58
N ASP A 137 4.96 -5.57 6.13
CA ASP A 137 5.46 -4.48 5.30
C ASP A 137 4.98 -3.15 5.88
N ASP A 138 5.84 -2.14 5.85
CA ASP A 138 5.55 -0.79 6.38
C ASP A 138 5.69 0.20 5.22
N PRO A 139 4.59 0.44 4.47
CA PRO A 139 4.63 1.27 3.27
C PRO A 139 5.04 2.70 3.57
N SER A 140 4.50 3.29 4.63
CA SER A 140 4.87 4.63 5.12
C SER A 140 6.37 4.76 5.33
N LYS A 141 7.02 3.82 6.03
CA LYS A 141 8.47 3.83 6.23
C LYS A 141 9.23 3.73 4.91
N ARG A 142 8.74 2.94 3.96
CA ARG A 142 9.40 2.75 2.67
C ARG A 142 9.24 3.95 1.75
N LEU A 143 8.14 4.70 1.90
CA LEU A 143 7.73 5.81 1.05
C LEU A 143 8.07 7.19 1.62
N GLY A 144 8.87 7.26 2.68
CA GLY A 144 9.44 8.53 3.14
C GLY A 144 9.00 9.02 4.50
N MET A 145 8.30 8.20 5.30
CA MET A 145 8.11 8.51 6.71
C MET A 145 9.48 8.67 7.38
N ASN A 146 9.72 9.83 7.99
CA ASN A 146 11.02 10.32 8.50
C ASN A 146 11.99 10.84 7.43
N GLY A 147 11.48 11.32 6.29
CA GLY A 147 12.23 12.11 5.31
C GLY A 147 13.09 11.33 4.33
N THR A 148 13.13 9.99 4.40
CA THR A 148 13.94 9.16 3.50
C THR A 148 13.14 8.04 2.87
N ILE A 149 13.00 8.07 1.55
CA ILE A 149 12.46 6.96 0.76
C ILE A 149 13.48 5.82 0.75
N GLN A 150 13.02 4.60 1.00
CA GLN A 150 13.89 3.43 1.08
C GLN A 150 14.64 3.22 -0.25
N PRO A 151 15.95 2.89 -0.22
CA PRO A 151 16.74 2.68 -1.44
C PRO A 151 16.14 1.65 -2.41
N SER A 152 15.45 0.64 -1.90
CA SER A 152 14.79 -0.38 -2.73
C SER A 152 13.68 0.20 -3.61
N VAL A 153 12.93 1.19 -3.09
CA VAL A 153 11.86 1.89 -3.81
C VAL A 153 12.46 2.87 -4.82
N ARG A 154 13.46 3.67 -4.41
CA ARG A 154 14.17 4.59 -5.33
C ARG A 154 14.71 3.88 -6.57
N ARG A 155 15.25 2.66 -6.40
CA ARG A 155 15.72 1.84 -7.53
C ARG A 155 14.58 1.44 -8.48
N ARG A 156 13.38 1.17 -7.96
CA ARG A 156 12.21 0.85 -8.79
C ARG A 156 11.80 2.07 -9.62
N TRP A 157 11.72 3.25 -9.02
CA TRP A 157 11.40 4.48 -9.75
C TRP A 157 12.43 4.81 -10.82
N ALA A 158 13.71 4.66 -10.52
CA ALA A 158 14.77 4.84 -11.51
C ALA A 158 14.69 3.84 -12.68
N ALA A 159 14.15 2.64 -12.46
CA ALA A 159 13.93 1.66 -13.52
C ALA A 159 12.69 2.00 -14.37
N VAL A 160 11.61 2.45 -13.74
CA VAL A 160 10.38 2.89 -14.42
C VAL A 160 10.65 4.12 -15.29
N ALA A 161 11.41 5.10 -14.80
CA ALA A 161 11.80 6.28 -15.56
C ALA A 161 12.58 5.90 -16.83
N ARG A 162 13.61 5.05 -16.71
CA ARG A 162 14.39 4.57 -17.86
C ARG A 162 13.54 3.80 -18.88
N ALA A 163 12.66 2.92 -18.42
CA ALA A 163 11.78 2.17 -19.31
C ALA A 163 10.82 3.09 -20.10
N SER A 164 10.40 4.20 -19.49
CA SER A 164 9.55 5.21 -20.13
C SER A 164 10.32 5.99 -21.19
N GLU A 165 11.56 6.39 -20.90
CA GLU A 165 12.46 7.04 -21.86
C GLU A 165 12.72 6.14 -23.09
N ASP A 166 13.05 4.86 -22.87
CA ASP A 166 13.30 3.90 -23.96
C ASP A 166 12.07 3.63 -24.83
N THR A 167 10.86 3.75 -24.26
CA THR A 167 9.61 3.58 -25.01
C THR A 167 9.37 4.77 -25.95
N VAL A 168 9.65 5.99 -25.49
CA VAL A 168 9.53 7.22 -26.30
C VAL A 168 10.48 7.20 -27.49
N TRP A 169 11.71 6.70 -27.32
CA TRP A 169 12.71 6.61 -28.41
C TRP A 169 12.43 5.50 -29.43
N ARG A 170 11.66 4.47 -29.09
CA ARG A 170 11.34 3.36 -30.02
C ARG A 170 10.09 3.62 -30.87
N THR A 171 9.31 4.64 -30.53
CA THR A 171 8.09 5.03 -31.26
C THR A 171 8.24 6.32 -32.06
N ALA A 172 9.45 6.90 -32.09
CA ALA A 172 9.81 8.07 -32.90
C ALA A 172 10.61 7.62 -34.14
#